data_AF-A0A7S0ZPS1-F1
#
_entry.id   AF-A0A7S0ZPS1-F1
#
_cell.length_a   1.000
_cell.length_b   1.000
_cell.length_c   1.000
_cell.angle_alpha   90.00
_cell.angle_beta   90.00
_cell.angle_gamma   90.00
#
_symmetry.space_group_name_H-M   'P 1'
#
loop_
_entity.id
_entity.type
_entity.pdbx_description
1 polymer ?
#
loop_
_entity_poly.entity_id
_entity_poly.type
_entity_poly.pdbx_seq_one_letter_code
_entity_poly.pdbx_strand_id
1 'polypeptide(L)'
;LELRVGDDRIYRGMNTLFLYTSSLHWSVAQMTLGCNELVSTNSGERVFSVLLLFVGMFLSSTLVSAFSATLIEYQMQARERNEQVRLLRRFLAQNPIDMALSIRIQQQVEHRIRRVPMLKDTDVPALKLIASPLRAELRFEIFRDHIIRYPLFRIWTNLSLVTAQEFCAECIDFAVPQPSDIFFSSSHLCNDAYFIVNGKIKYTQYPESSVVGVKTETHVQNQWMCEAALWTKWIHVGDAEALDAVKLVVVPCDRLLETMKKHRVIHQITAEYCKQFCSRICECRPPDPWPTDIFVPWEFSDIVMAMDPDDQKIIGFDALAHMPRTVTWRRTNKEAAEQLQEEVTRGLSV
;
A
#
# COMPACT_ATOMS: atom_id res chain seq x y z
N LEU A 1 7.52 -10.00 68.81
CA LEU A 1 7.33 -8.54 68.74
C LEU A 1 5.90 -8.26 69.16
N GLU A 2 5.70 -7.69 70.35
CA GLU A 2 4.37 -7.46 70.92
C GLU A 2 3.65 -6.32 70.20
N LEU A 3 2.60 -6.67 69.45
CA LEU A 3 1.57 -5.76 69.01
C LEU A 3 0.61 -5.51 70.18
N ARG A 4 0.74 -4.34 70.84
CA ARG A 4 -0.34 -3.79 71.67
C ARG A 4 -0.85 -2.49 71.08
N VAL A 5 -2.15 -2.50 70.81
CA VAL A 5 -2.98 -1.37 70.35
C VAL A 5 -3.57 -0.69 71.59
N GLY A 6 -3.42 0.63 71.68
CA GLY A 6 -3.95 1.50 72.75
C GLY A 6 -2.85 2.24 73.52
N ASP A 7 -2.90 3.57 73.50
CA ASP A 7 -2.01 4.59 74.11
C ASP A 7 -0.64 4.88 73.43
N ASP A 8 -0.76 5.66 72.34
CA ASP A 8 0.01 6.86 71.97
C ASP A 8 1.53 6.86 71.72
N ARG A 9 2.29 5.75 71.80
CA ARG A 9 3.77 5.85 71.69
C ARG A 9 4.56 4.91 70.78
N ILE A 10 3.97 3.97 70.05
CA ILE A 10 4.78 2.95 69.35
C ILE A 10 5.26 3.39 67.95
N TYR A 11 4.45 4.10 67.15
CA TYR A 11 4.83 4.45 65.78
C TYR A 11 5.80 5.64 65.65
N ARG A 12 5.82 6.56 66.63
CA ARG A 12 6.64 7.80 66.59
C ARG A 12 8.16 7.57 66.62
N GLY A 13 8.62 6.35 66.93
CA GLY A 13 10.05 5.98 66.97
C GLY A 13 10.47 4.92 65.96
N MET A 14 9.58 4.49 65.06
CA MET A 14 9.88 3.44 64.08
C MET A 14 10.51 4.02 62.81
N ASN A 15 11.26 3.18 62.09
CA ASN A 15 11.89 3.56 60.82
C ASN A 15 10.84 4.06 59.81
N THR A 16 11.11 5.19 59.15
CA THR A 16 10.24 5.81 58.13
C THR A 16 9.85 4.83 57.02
N LEU A 17 10.78 3.96 56.59
CA LEU A 17 10.48 2.94 55.57
C LEU A 17 9.42 1.93 56.07
N PHE A 18 9.49 1.55 57.34
CA PHE A 18 8.52 0.65 57.95
C PHE A 18 7.14 1.30 58.05
N LEU A 19 7.08 2.58 58.44
CA LEU A 19 5.83 3.32 58.51
C LEU A 19 5.17 3.49 57.12
N TYR A 20 5.97 3.80 56.10
CA TYR A 20 5.48 3.92 54.73
C TYR A 20 4.99 2.59 54.15
N THR A 21 5.74 1.51 54.34
CA THR A 21 5.33 0.18 53.83
C THR A 21 4.10 -0.35 54.55
N SER A 22 3.95 -0.06 55.84
CA SER A 22 2.76 -0.41 56.62
C SER A 22 1.52 0.38 56.19
N SER A 23 1.65 1.69 55.94
CA SER A 23 0.53 2.51 55.43
C SER A 23 0.15 2.15 53.99
N LEU A 24 1.12 1.79 53.15
CA LEU A 24 0.88 1.28 51.81
C LEU A 24 0.16 -0.09 51.85
N HIS A 25 0.62 -1.03 52.69
CA HIS A 25 -0.03 -2.31 52.86
C HIS A 25 -1.49 -2.15 53.28
N TRP A 26 -1.76 -1.31 54.28
CA TRP A 26 -3.12 -0.99 54.71
C TRP A 26 -3.97 -0.44 53.57
N SER A 27 -3.44 0.50 52.79
CA SER A 27 -4.15 1.10 51.65
C SER A 27 -4.48 0.05 50.57
N VAL A 28 -3.51 -0.80 50.22
CA VAL A 28 -3.69 -1.89 49.23
C VAL A 28 -4.68 -2.94 49.73
N ALA A 29 -4.64 -3.28 51.02
CA ALA A 29 -5.58 -4.22 51.61
C ALA A 29 -7.02 -3.67 51.64
N GLN A 30 -7.23 -2.35 51.84
CA GLN A 30 -8.56 -1.75 51.61
C GLN A 30 -9.02 -1.86 50.15
N MET A 31 -8.10 -1.72 49.19
CA MET A 31 -8.42 -1.83 47.75
C MET A 31 -8.71 -3.26 47.27
N THR A 32 -8.12 -4.27 47.91
CA THR A 32 -8.18 -5.67 47.50
C THR A 32 -9.01 -6.56 48.41
N LEU A 33 -9.69 -5.96 49.41
CA LEU A 33 -10.40 -6.68 50.48
C LEU A 33 -9.48 -7.65 51.26
N GLY A 34 -8.20 -7.31 51.35
CA GLY A 34 -7.16 -8.10 52.02
C GLY A 34 -7.17 -7.95 53.55
N CYS A 35 -6.40 -8.80 54.22
CA CYS A 35 -6.24 -8.75 55.67
C CYS A 35 -5.49 -7.46 56.09
N ASN A 36 -6.01 -6.79 57.11
CA ASN A 36 -5.42 -5.57 57.67
C ASN A 36 -4.98 -5.82 59.11
N GLU A 37 -3.73 -5.46 59.44
CA GLU A 37 -3.21 -5.54 60.81
C GLU A 37 -3.57 -4.31 61.66
N LEU A 38 -3.91 -3.19 61.01
CA LEU A 38 -4.32 -1.93 61.66
C LEU A 38 -5.84 -1.90 61.85
N VAL A 39 -6.28 -1.89 63.11
CA VAL A 39 -7.69 -1.84 63.49
C VAL A 39 -8.08 -0.39 63.81
N SER A 40 -9.24 0.04 63.31
CA SER A 40 -9.85 1.34 63.64
C SER A 40 -10.12 1.45 65.15
N THR A 41 -9.63 2.49 65.81
CA THR A 41 -9.75 2.68 67.26
C THR A 41 -10.84 3.67 67.66
N ASN A 42 -11.26 4.54 66.74
CA ASN A 42 -12.38 5.47 66.95
C ASN A 42 -13.44 5.39 65.85
N SER A 43 -14.63 5.94 66.14
CA SER A 43 -15.77 5.90 65.22
C SER A 43 -15.51 6.62 63.89
N GLY A 44 -14.67 7.67 63.88
CA GLY A 44 -14.30 8.39 62.65
C GLY A 44 -13.41 7.56 61.72
N GLU A 45 -12.36 6.95 62.26
CA GLU A 45 -11.48 5.99 61.58
C GLU A 45 -12.28 4.80 61.02
N ARG A 46 -13.30 4.34 61.77
CA ARG A 46 -14.18 3.26 61.35
C ARG A 46 -15.00 3.65 60.12
N VAL A 47 -15.63 4.83 60.14
CA VAL A 47 -16.40 5.35 58.99
C VAL A 47 -15.50 5.54 57.77
N PHE A 48 -14.30 6.10 57.96
CA PHE A 48 -13.32 6.26 56.88
C PHE A 48 -12.90 4.92 56.26
N SER A 49 -12.62 3.90 57.09
CA SER A 49 -12.27 2.55 56.62
C SER A 49 -13.42 1.92 55.82
N VAL A 50 -14.67 2.07 56.27
CA VAL A 50 -15.85 1.56 55.55
C VAL A 50 -16.00 2.25 54.19
N LEU A 51 -15.82 3.57 54.11
CA LEU A 51 -15.86 4.29 52.84
C LEU A 51 -14.75 3.82 51.89
N LEU A 52 -13.53 3.63 52.39
CA LEU A 52 -12.42 3.10 51.58
C LEU A 52 -12.65 1.67 51.11
N LEU A 53 -13.33 0.82 51.89
CA LEU A 53 -13.73 -0.51 51.44
C LEU A 53 -14.71 -0.45 50.27
N PHE A 54 -15.69 0.45 50.30
CA PHE A 54 -16.59 0.65 49.16
C PHE A 54 -15.82 1.14 47.93
N VAL A 55 -14.91 2.10 48.09
CA VAL A 55 -14.04 2.58 46.99
C VAL A 55 -13.17 1.45 46.45
N GLY A 56 -12.55 0.65 47.33
CA GLY A 56 -11.75 -0.51 46.97
C GLY A 56 -12.55 -1.58 46.21
N MET A 57 -13.78 -1.83 46.64
CA MET A 57 -14.71 -2.74 45.94
C MET A 57 -15.05 -2.22 44.53
N PHE A 58 -15.30 -0.92 44.35
CA PHE A 58 -15.52 -0.34 43.02
C PHE A 58 -14.27 -0.48 42.14
N LEU A 59 -13.09 -0.12 42.66
CA LEU A 59 -11.83 -0.19 41.93
C LEU A 59 -11.47 -1.62 41.52
N SER A 60 -11.53 -2.59 42.45
CA SER A 60 -11.27 -4.00 42.16
C SER A 60 -12.26 -4.58 41.15
N SER A 61 -13.55 -4.25 41.25
CA SER A 61 -14.56 -4.65 40.28
C SER A 61 -14.28 -4.09 38.87
N THR A 62 -13.94 -2.80 38.77
CA THR A 62 -13.57 -2.20 37.47
C THR A 62 -12.31 -2.81 36.87
N LEU A 63 -11.31 -3.14 37.69
CA LEU A 63 -10.07 -3.77 37.23
C LEU A 63 -10.33 -5.17 36.65
N VAL A 64 -11.11 -6.00 37.37
CA VAL A 64 -11.50 -7.34 36.91
C VAL A 64 -12.31 -7.26 35.63
N SER A 65 -13.23 -6.31 35.53
CA SER A 65 -14.04 -6.09 34.32
C SER A 65 -13.19 -5.70 33.11
N ALA A 66 -12.24 -4.78 33.26
CA ALA A 66 -11.35 -4.36 32.18
C ALA A 66 -10.45 -5.50 31.69
N PHE A 67 -9.86 -6.29 32.61
CA PHE A 67 -9.08 -7.47 32.23
C PHE A 67 -9.95 -8.54 31.55
N SER A 68 -11.18 -8.74 32.01
CA SER A 68 -12.09 -9.69 31.39
C SER A 68 -12.48 -9.26 29.97
N ALA A 69 -12.78 -7.99 29.76
CA ALA A 69 -13.12 -7.44 28.44
C ALA A 69 -11.98 -7.64 27.42
N THR A 70 -10.74 -7.29 27.79
CA THR A 70 -9.56 -7.47 26.92
C THR A 70 -9.27 -8.94 26.61
N LEU A 71 -9.45 -9.84 27.59
CA LEU A 71 -9.27 -11.27 27.37
C LEU A 71 -10.31 -11.83 26.39
N ILE A 72 -11.57 -11.42 26.54
CA ILE A 72 -12.66 -11.81 25.63
C ILE A 72 -12.36 -11.33 24.21
N GLU A 73 -11.94 -10.07 24.04
CA GLU A 73 -11.58 -9.50 22.74
C GLU A 73 -10.44 -10.30 22.07
N TYR A 74 -9.40 -10.63 22.83
CA TYR A 74 -8.30 -11.48 22.35
C TYR A 74 -8.78 -12.88 21.93
N GLN A 75 -9.61 -13.53 22.77
CA GLN A 75 -10.18 -14.85 22.47
C GLN A 75 -11.08 -14.83 21.23
N MET A 76 -11.86 -13.76 21.04
CA MET A 76 -12.73 -13.59 19.88
C MET A 76 -11.92 -13.53 18.57
N GLN A 77 -10.85 -12.73 18.51
CA GLN A 77 -9.98 -12.65 17.32
C GLN A 77 -9.28 -13.98 17.00
N ALA A 78 -8.85 -14.73 18.03
CA ALA A 78 -8.28 -16.05 17.83
C ALA A 78 -9.32 -17.07 17.32
N ARG A 79 -10.54 -17.01 17.86
CA ARG A 79 -11.65 -17.88 17.46
C ARG A 79 -12.06 -17.65 16.00
N GLU A 80 -12.18 -16.40 15.57
CA GLU A 80 -12.56 -16.05 14.20
C GLU A 80 -11.60 -16.66 13.17
N ARG A 81 -10.29 -16.52 13.39
CA ARG A 81 -9.26 -17.12 12.53
C ARG A 81 -9.36 -18.65 12.46
N ASN A 82 -9.59 -19.30 13.60
CA ASN A 82 -9.72 -20.75 13.67
C ASN A 82 -10.99 -21.27 12.99
N GLU A 83 -12.10 -20.54 13.09
CA GLU A 83 -13.36 -20.89 12.43
C GLU A 83 -13.21 -20.84 10.90
N GLN A 84 -12.54 -19.83 10.34
CA GLN A 84 -12.29 -19.75 8.89
C GLN A 84 -11.52 -20.96 8.36
N VAL A 85 -10.44 -21.37 9.04
CA VAL A 85 -9.67 -22.57 8.67
C VAL A 85 -10.50 -23.84 8.81
N ARG A 86 -11.32 -23.95 9.87
CA ARG A 86 -12.20 -25.10 10.09
C ARG A 86 -13.26 -25.22 8.99
N LEU A 87 -13.88 -24.12 8.58
CA LEU A 87 -14.86 -24.09 7.49
C LEU A 87 -14.24 -24.50 6.16
N LEU A 88 -13.04 -24.03 5.84
CA LEU A 88 -12.30 -24.46 4.66
C LEU A 88 -12.05 -25.97 4.66
N ARG A 89 -11.55 -26.52 5.78
CA ARG A 89 -11.30 -27.97 5.90
C ARG A 89 -12.58 -28.78 5.67
N ARG A 90 -13.71 -28.31 6.21
CA ARG A 90 -15.01 -28.96 6.00
C ARG A 90 -15.46 -28.88 4.54
N PHE A 91 -15.31 -27.73 3.89
CA PHE A 91 -15.63 -27.55 2.47
C PHE A 91 -14.81 -28.48 1.58
N LEU A 92 -13.49 -28.57 1.81
CA LEU A 92 -12.62 -29.46 1.04
C LEU A 92 -12.98 -30.94 1.26
N ALA A 93 -13.33 -31.34 2.48
CA ALA A 93 -13.72 -32.71 2.79
C ALA A 93 -15.08 -33.13 2.20
N GLN A 94 -15.96 -32.16 1.90
CA GLN A 94 -17.28 -32.41 1.32
C GLN A 94 -17.25 -32.57 -0.21
N ASN A 95 -16.16 -32.17 -0.86
CA ASN A 95 -16.01 -32.21 -2.31
C ASN A 95 -14.96 -33.27 -2.69
N PRO A 96 -15.13 -33.98 -3.82
CA PRO A 96 -14.14 -34.94 -4.31
C PRO A 96 -12.93 -34.20 -4.90
N ILE A 97 -12.07 -33.68 -4.03
CA ILE A 97 -10.86 -32.94 -4.38
C ILE A 97 -9.65 -33.84 -4.09
N ASP A 98 -8.66 -33.82 -4.99
CA ASP A 98 -7.40 -34.52 -4.77
C ASP A 98 -6.72 -34.08 -3.46
N MET A 99 -6.07 -35.02 -2.76
CA MET A 99 -5.47 -34.78 -1.46
C MET A 99 -4.30 -33.79 -1.56
N ALA A 100 -3.50 -33.87 -2.62
CA ALA A 100 -2.37 -32.96 -2.80
C ALA A 100 -2.86 -31.52 -3.04
N LEU A 101 -3.93 -31.34 -3.82
CA LEU A 101 -4.55 -30.04 -4.02
C LEU A 101 -5.16 -29.49 -2.70
N SER A 102 -5.83 -30.34 -1.93
CA SER A 102 -6.43 -29.96 -0.65
C SER A 102 -5.39 -29.48 0.37
N ILE A 103 -4.24 -30.15 0.47
CA ILE A 103 -3.12 -29.73 1.34
C ILE A 103 -2.58 -28.37 0.90
N ARG A 104 -2.35 -28.17 -0.40
CA ARG A 104 -1.84 -26.90 -0.95
C ARG A 104 -2.77 -25.72 -0.63
N ILE A 105 -4.07 -25.90 -0.84
CA ILE A 105 -5.08 -24.87 -0.53
C ILE A 105 -5.08 -24.54 0.97
N GLN A 106 -5.07 -25.55 1.84
CA GLN A 106 -5.07 -25.33 3.29
C GLN A 106 -3.83 -24.58 3.76
N GLN A 107 -2.64 -24.98 3.29
CA GLN A 107 -1.38 -24.30 3.62
C GLN A 107 -1.38 -22.84 3.17
N GLN A 108 -1.85 -22.58 1.94
CA GLN A 108 -1.95 -21.23 1.38
C GLN A 108 -2.89 -20.34 2.20
N VAL A 109 -4.06 -20.84 2.60
CA VAL A 109 -5.01 -20.09 3.43
C VAL A 109 -4.48 -19.86 4.84
N GLU A 110 -3.86 -20.86 5.47
CA GLU A 110 -3.30 -20.71 6.81
C GLU A 110 -2.17 -19.67 6.85
N HIS A 111 -1.32 -19.63 5.81
CA HIS A 111 -0.31 -18.58 5.67
C HIS A 111 -0.92 -17.19 5.46
N ARG A 112 -2.02 -17.11 4.71
CA ARG A 112 -2.75 -15.87 4.41
C ARG A 112 -3.39 -15.24 5.64
N ILE A 113 -4.08 -16.05 6.43
CA ILE A 113 -4.81 -15.59 7.64
C ILE A 113 -3.85 -15.03 8.70
N ARG A 114 -2.58 -15.47 8.70
CA ARG A 114 -1.57 -14.98 9.64
C ARG A 114 -0.99 -13.62 9.27
N ARG A 115 -1.15 -13.15 8.02
CA ARG A 115 -0.60 -11.88 7.56
C ARG A 115 -1.56 -10.72 7.85
N VAL A 116 -1.00 -9.60 8.29
CA VAL A 116 -1.75 -8.34 8.42
C VAL A 116 -1.94 -7.76 7.01
N PRO A 117 -3.19 -7.57 6.55
CA PRO A 117 -3.45 -6.98 5.24
C PRO A 117 -2.97 -5.52 5.21
N MET A 118 -2.50 -5.06 4.05
CA MET A 118 -2.26 -3.64 3.84
C MET A 118 -3.60 -2.89 3.83
N LEU A 119 -3.69 -1.79 4.57
CA LEU A 119 -4.89 -0.95 4.59
C LEU A 119 -5.09 -0.31 3.22
N LYS A 120 -6.31 -0.42 2.69
CA LYS A 120 -6.78 0.39 1.56
C LYS A 120 -7.41 1.67 2.06
N ASP A 121 -7.50 2.68 1.20
CA ASP A 121 -8.19 3.94 1.52
C ASP A 121 -9.63 3.72 1.98
N THR A 122 -10.31 2.71 1.44
CA THR A 122 -11.68 2.31 1.81
C THR A 122 -11.79 1.80 3.24
N ASP A 123 -10.70 1.25 3.76
CA ASP A 123 -10.62 0.61 5.08
C ASP A 123 -10.34 1.64 6.19
N VAL A 124 -10.12 2.91 5.83
CA VAL A 124 -9.83 4.00 6.75
C VAL A 124 -11.00 4.99 6.77
N PRO A 125 -12.00 4.82 7.67
CA PRO A 125 -13.18 5.69 7.72
C PRO A 125 -12.85 7.18 7.89
N ALA A 126 -11.76 7.51 8.58
CA ALA A 126 -11.32 8.89 8.78
C ALA A 126 -11.01 9.61 7.44
N LEU A 127 -10.59 8.90 6.39
CA LEU A 127 -10.35 9.48 5.06
C LEU A 127 -11.66 9.92 4.37
N LYS A 128 -12.82 9.48 4.86
CA LYS A 128 -14.12 9.98 4.37
C LYS A 128 -14.49 11.33 4.98
N LEU A 129 -13.81 11.76 6.04
CA LEU A 129 -14.07 13.03 6.73
C LEU A 129 -13.30 14.21 6.13
N ILE A 130 -12.27 13.95 5.33
CA ILE A 130 -11.53 14.99 4.62
C ILE A 130 -12.22 15.35 3.30
N ALA A 131 -12.05 16.60 2.87
CA ALA A 131 -12.62 17.07 1.61
C ALA A 131 -12.02 16.33 0.39
N SER A 132 -12.82 16.17 -0.67
CA SER A 132 -12.40 15.45 -1.88
C SER A 132 -11.08 15.94 -2.49
N PRO A 133 -10.79 17.27 -2.57
CA PRO A 133 -9.52 17.76 -3.09
C PRO A 133 -8.31 17.31 -2.26
N LEU A 134 -8.42 17.37 -0.93
CA LEU A 134 -7.33 16.96 -0.02
C LEU A 134 -7.07 15.44 -0.10
N ARG A 135 -8.12 14.65 -0.32
CA ARG A 135 -7.98 13.21 -0.57
C ARG A 135 -7.30 12.93 -1.91
N ALA A 136 -7.59 13.72 -2.95
CA ALA A 136 -6.92 13.60 -4.24
C ALA A 136 -5.43 13.98 -4.15
N GLU A 137 -5.10 15.03 -3.39
CA GLU A 137 -3.73 15.43 -3.09
C GLU A 137 -2.98 14.32 -2.32
N LEU A 138 -3.58 13.75 -1.28
CA LEU A 138 -3.01 12.61 -0.54
C LEU A 138 -2.72 11.43 -1.48
N ARG A 139 -3.68 11.04 -2.33
CA ARG A 139 -3.49 9.93 -3.27
C ARG A 139 -2.41 10.25 -4.28
N PHE A 140 -2.36 11.47 -4.80
CA PHE A 140 -1.28 11.90 -5.69
C PHE A 140 0.08 11.73 -5.01
N GLU A 141 0.27 12.23 -3.79
CA GLU A 141 1.55 12.07 -3.06
C GLU A 141 1.93 10.60 -2.83
N ILE A 142 0.95 9.72 -2.57
CA ILE A 142 1.19 8.28 -2.42
C ILE A 142 1.68 7.62 -3.73
N PHE A 143 1.16 8.04 -4.89
CA PHE A 143 1.45 7.43 -6.19
C PHE A 143 2.51 8.17 -7.02
N ARG A 144 2.84 9.42 -6.65
CA ARG A 144 3.67 10.35 -7.42
C ARG A 144 4.97 9.72 -7.90
N ASP A 145 5.75 9.13 -6.99
CA ASP A 145 7.06 8.56 -7.29
C ASP A 145 7.02 7.33 -8.22
N HIS A 146 5.83 6.74 -8.41
CA HIS A 146 5.61 5.60 -9.29
C HIS A 146 5.11 6.04 -10.66
N ILE A 147 4.14 6.96 -10.72
CA ILE A 147 3.56 7.41 -11.99
C ILE A 147 4.53 8.26 -12.80
N ILE A 148 5.34 9.12 -12.17
CA ILE A 148 6.29 9.99 -12.88
C ILE A 148 7.43 9.23 -13.56
N ARG A 149 7.57 7.93 -13.27
CA ARG A 149 8.51 7.04 -13.96
C ARG A 149 8.04 6.70 -15.37
N TYR A 150 6.73 6.78 -15.61
CA TYR A 150 6.20 6.68 -16.96
C TYR A 150 6.27 8.06 -17.64
N PRO A 151 7.02 8.23 -18.74
CA PRO A 151 7.29 9.55 -19.31
C PRO A 151 6.03 10.35 -19.67
N LEU A 152 4.99 9.69 -20.18
CA LEU A 152 3.73 10.35 -20.53
C LEU A 152 2.99 10.87 -19.28
N PHE A 153 2.94 10.09 -18.20
CA PHE A 153 2.30 10.51 -16.94
C PHE A 153 3.10 11.61 -16.22
N ARG A 154 4.42 11.64 -16.41
CA ARG A 154 5.25 12.77 -15.99
C ARG A 154 4.83 14.06 -16.69
N ILE A 155 4.65 14.02 -18.02
CA ILE A 155 4.16 15.17 -18.79
C ILE A 155 2.77 15.60 -18.32
N TRP A 156 1.86 14.66 -18.08
CA TRP A 156 0.53 14.99 -17.52
C TRP A 156 0.63 15.75 -16.21
N THR A 157 1.51 15.29 -15.31
CA THR A 157 1.75 15.91 -14.00
C THR A 157 2.27 17.33 -14.14
N ASN A 158 3.15 17.56 -15.12
CA ASN A 158 3.72 18.88 -15.37
C ASN A 158 2.71 19.84 -16.03
N LEU A 159 1.87 19.33 -16.94
CA LEU A 159 0.87 20.14 -17.65
C LEU A 159 -0.32 20.51 -16.76
N SER A 160 -0.80 19.59 -15.93
CA SER A 160 -1.95 19.82 -15.05
C SER A 160 -1.86 18.93 -13.81
N LEU A 161 -1.42 19.53 -12.69
CA LEU A 161 -1.43 18.87 -11.39
C LEU A 161 -2.84 18.41 -11.00
N VAL A 162 -3.87 19.20 -11.30
CA VAL A 162 -5.27 18.87 -11.00
C VAL A 162 -5.69 17.58 -11.71
N THR A 163 -5.36 17.45 -13.00
CA THR A 163 -5.68 16.23 -13.77
C THR A 163 -4.88 15.03 -13.26
N ALA A 164 -3.62 15.21 -12.86
CA ALA A 164 -2.82 14.14 -12.27
C ALA A 164 -3.35 13.71 -10.89
N GLN A 165 -3.82 14.65 -10.07
CA GLN A 165 -4.48 14.36 -8.78
C GLN A 165 -5.78 13.58 -8.99
N GLU A 166 -6.62 13.99 -9.93
CA GLU A 166 -7.83 13.24 -10.31
C GLU A 166 -7.50 11.84 -10.83
N PHE A 167 -6.49 11.71 -11.68
CA PHE A 167 -6.02 10.43 -12.19
C PHE A 167 -5.61 9.46 -11.07
N CYS A 168 -4.83 9.94 -10.10
CA CYS A 168 -4.44 9.14 -8.93
C CYS A 168 -5.62 8.84 -8.00
N ALA A 169 -6.59 9.75 -7.93
CA ALA A 169 -7.76 9.61 -7.06
C ALA A 169 -8.78 8.60 -7.61
N GLU A 170 -9.00 8.61 -8.92
CA GLU A 170 -10.12 7.89 -9.55
C GLU A 170 -9.70 6.63 -10.31
N CYS A 171 -8.46 6.56 -10.82
CA CYS A 171 -8.06 5.51 -11.76
C CYS A 171 -7.14 4.46 -11.15
N ILE A 172 -6.14 4.88 -10.37
CA ILE A 172 -5.04 4.04 -9.94
C ILE A 172 -5.35 3.39 -8.59
N ASP A 173 -4.89 2.16 -8.34
CA ASP A 173 -4.90 1.55 -7.01
C ASP A 173 -3.66 0.65 -6.79
N PHE A 174 -3.44 0.20 -5.55
CA PHE A 174 -2.45 -0.84 -5.27
C PHE A 174 -3.05 -2.24 -5.35
N ALA A 175 -2.31 -3.16 -5.99
CA ALA A 175 -2.50 -4.59 -5.82
C ALA A 175 -1.33 -5.19 -5.04
N VAL A 176 -1.62 -6.15 -4.17
CA VAL A 176 -0.59 -6.86 -3.38
C VAL A 176 -0.76 -8.36 -3.59
N PRO A 177 -0.32 -8.89 -4.76
CA PRO A 177 -0.32 -10.32 -5.00
C PRO A 177 0.53 -11.03 -3.95
N GLN A 178 0.16 -12.26 -3.60
CA GLN A 178 0.94 -13.02 -2.65
C GLN A 178 1.97 -13.89 -3.35
N PRO A 179 3.01 -14.35 -2.63
CA PRO A 179 3.95 -15.32 -3.18
C PRO A 179 3.22 -16.51 -3.78
N SER A 180 3.66 -16.91 -4.98
CA SER A 180 3.08 -17.96 -5.82
C SER A 180 1.69 -17.66 -6.39
N ASP A 181 1.16 -16.44 -6.25
CA ASP A 181 0.00 -16.01 -7.03
C ASP A 181 0.43 -15.69 -8.46
N ILE A 182 -0.28 -16.29 -9.41
CA ILE A 182 -0.28 -15.87 -10.80
C ILE A 182 -1.28 -14.72 -10.90
N PHE A 183 -0.80 -13.51 -11.22
CA PHE A 183 -1.66 -12.33 -11.25
C PHE A 183 -2.25 -12.06 -12.64
N PHE A 184 -1.58 -12.50 -13.70
CA PHE A 184 -2.18 -12.69 -15.01
C PHE A 184 -1.55 -13.88 -15.73
N SER A 185 -2.30 -14.45 -16.66
CA SER A 185 -1.88 -15.59 -17.47
C SER A 185 -1.96 -15.24 -18.95
N SER A 186 -1.08 -15.87 -19.71
CA SER A 186 -1.05 -15.79 -21.16
C SER A 186 -2.41 -16.14 -21.79
N SER A 187 -2.62 -15.64 -23.01
CA SER A 187 -3.84 -15.83 -23.81
C SER A 187 -5.12 -15.18 -23.24
N HIS A 188 -5.02 -14.38 -22.18
CA HIS A 188 -6.14 -13.59 -21.65
C HIS A 188 -6.03 -12.13 -22.07
N LEU A 189 -7.18 -11.47 -22.24
CA LEU A 189 -7.25 -10.05 -22.53
C LEU A 189 -6.66 -9.24 -21.37
N CYS A 190 -5.76 -8.32 -21.66
CA CYS A 190 -5.17 -7.41 -20.71
C CYS A 190 -5.92 -6.07 -20.72
N ASN A 191 -6.45 -5.67 -19.56
CA ASN A 191 -7.17 -4.39 -19.38
C ASN A 191 -6.46 -3.43 -18.42
N ASP A 192 -5.29 -3.80 -17.91
CA ASP A 192 -4.56 -3.04 -16.89
C ASP A 192 -3.06 -3.05 -17.19
N ALA A 193 -2.39 -1.92 -16.93
CA ALA A 193 -0.94 -1.89 -16.81
C ALA A 193 -0.50 -1.90 -15.35
N TYR A 194 0.72 -2.40 -15.11
CA TYR A 194 1.24 -2.59 -13.77
C TYR A 194 2.61 -1.95 -13.62
N PHE A 195 2.85 -1.27 -12.50
CA PHE A 195 4.19 -0.87 -12.11
C PHE A 195 4.62 -1.60 -10.84
N ILE A 196 5.77 -2.26 -10.88
CA ILE A 196 6.31 -3.01 -9.74
C ILE A 196 6.96 -2.04 -8.76
N VAL A 197 6.31 -1.79 -7.62
CA VAL A 197 6.84 -0.91 -6.57
C VAL A 197 7.91 -1.62 -5.74
N ASN A 198 7.60 -2.83 -5.30
CA ASN A 198 8.52 -3.69 -4.57
C ASN A 198 8.24 -5.16 -4.88
N GLY A 199 9.22 -6.01 -4.55
CA GLY A 199 9.18 -7.43 -4.84
C GLY A 199 9.65 -7.79 -6.25
N LYS A 200 9.57 -9.09 -6.56
CA LYS A 200 10.04 -9.71 -7.79
C LYS A 200 8.94 -10.55 -8.41
N ILE A 201 8.82 -10.44 -9.72
CA ILE A 201 7.89 -11.24 -10.52
C ILE A 201 8.70 -12.15 -11.44
N LYS A 202 8.30 -13.41 -11.51
CA LYS A 202 8.74 -14.35 -12.54
C LYS A 202 7.76 -14.27 -13.70
N TYR A 203 8.25 -13.81 -14.83
CA TYR A 203 7.52 -13.78 -16.09
C TYR A 203 7.94 -14.98 -16.95
N THR A 204 6.97 -15.75 -17.41
CA THR A 204 7.20 -17.01 -18.14
C THR A 204 6.50 -16.94 -19.48
N GLN A 205 7.23 -17.16 -20.58
CA GLN A 205 6.64 -17.25 -21.91
C GLN A 205 6.72 -18.69 -22.41
N TYR A 206 5.70 -19.09 -23.15
CA TYR A 206 5.58 -20.42 -23.74
C TYR A 206 5.51 -20.33 -25.27
N PRO A 207 6.08 -21.30 -26.00
CA PRO A 207 5.99 -21.34 -27.47
C PRO A 207 4.55 -21.38 -28.01
N GLU A 208 3.60 -21.87 -27.21
CA GLU A 208 2.19 -21.93 -27.57
C GLU A 208 1.49 -20.56 -27.50
N SER A 209 2.00 -19.65 -26.67
CA SER A 209 1.38 -18.34 -26.39
C SER A 209 2.19 -17.15 -26.89
N SER A 210 3.44 -17.35 -27.29
CA SER A 210 4.38 -16.31 -27.67
C SER A 210 5.32 -16.75 -28.79
N VAL A 211 6.06 -15.82 -29.38
CA VAL A 211 6.99 -16.05 -30.49
C VAL A 211 8.28 -16.76 -30.09
N VAL A 212 8.41 -17.20 -28.83
CA VAL A 212 9.60 -17.86 -28.30
C VAL A 212 9.69 -19.30 -28.81
N GLY A 213 10.89 -19.74 -29.20
CA GLY A 213 11.09 -21.12 -29.67
C GLY A 213 11.08 -22.18 -28.56
N VAL A 214 11.34 -21.77 -27.32
CA VAL A 214 11.34 -22.61 -26.12
C VAL A 214 10.79 -21.82 -24.94
N LYS A 215 10.36 -22.51 -23.88
CA LYS A 215 9.93 -21.86 -22.64
C LYS A 215 11.03 -20.94 -22.12
N THR A 216 10.73 -19.67 -21.91
CA THR A 216 11.65 -18.67 -21.34
C THR A 216 11.13 -18.16 -20.01
N GLU A 217 12.04 -17.92 -19.07
CA GLU A 217 11.74 -17.34 -17.76
C GLU A 217 12.60 -16.10 -17.55
N THR A 218 11.96 -14.99 -17.18
CA THR A 218 12.58 -13.69 -16.94
C THR A 218 12.13 -13.16 -15.58
N HIS A 219 13.06 -12.68 -14.76
CA HIS A 219 12.72 -12.06 -13.48
C HIS A 219 12.71 -10.55 -13.62
N VAL A 220 11.59 -9.92 -13.25
CA VAL A 220 11.37 -8.47 -13.38
C VAL A 220 11.08 -7.82 -12.03
N GLN A 221 11.57 -6.60 -11.87
CA GLN A 221 11.43 -5.79 -10.66
C GLN A 221 11.55 -4.29 -11.01
N ASN A 222 10.87 -3.42 -10.26
CA ASN A 222 11.00 -1.97 -10.38
C ASN A 222 10.82 -1.41 -11.81
N GLN A 223 9.88 -1.97 -12.57
CA GLN A 223 9.59 -1.58 -13.96
C GLN A 223 8.10 -1.64 -14.26
N TRP A 224 7.71 -1.06 -15.40
CA TRP A 224 6.37 -1.19 -15.96
C TRP A 224 6.19 -2.56 -16.63
N MET A 225 4.96 -3.05 -16.59
CA MET A 225 4.47 -4.22 -17.28
C MET A 225 3.13 -3.87 -17.94
N CYS A 226 2.87 -4.53 -19.06
CA CYS A 226 1.66 -4.41 -19.86
C CYS A 226 1.40 -2.98 -20.35
N GLU A 227 2.46 -2.21 -20.60
CA GLU A 227 2.35 -0.86 -21.18
C GLU A 227 1.54 -0.89 -22.48
N ALA A 228 1.73 -1.92 -23.31
CA ALA A 228 1.01 -2.07 -24.56
C ALA A 228 -0.51 -2.12 -24.39
N ALA A 229 -1.02 -2.59 -23.25
CA ALA A 229 -2.45 -2.64 -22.94
C ALA A 229 -3.07 -1.25 -22.76
N LEU A 230 -2.29 -0.24 -22.35
CA LEU A 230 -2.79 1.13 -22.19
C LEU A 230 -3.25 1.72 -23.52
N TRP A 231 -2.63 1.30 -24.63
CA TRP A 231 -2.80 1.93 -25.94
C TRP A 231 -3.42 1.00 -26.98
N THR A 232 -3.40 -0.32 -26.75
CA THR A 232 -3.87 -1.32 -27.71
C THR A 232 -4.74 -2.39 -27.06
N LYS A 233 -5.50 -3.12 -27.88
CA LYS A 233 -6.15 -4.35 -27.44
C LYS A 233 -5.09 -5.44 -27.28
N TRP A 234 -4.60 -5.58 -26.07
CA TRP A 234 -3.50 -6.47 -25.75
C TRP A 234 -3.98 -7.80 -25.18
N ILE A 235 -3.36 -8.89 -25.61
CA ILE A 235 -3.53 -10.22 -25.02
C ILE A 235 -2.20 -10.57 -24.36
N HIS A 236 -2.23 -11.01 -23.11
CA HIS A 236 -1.03 -11.42 -22.42
C HIS A 236 -0.31 -12.52 -23.19
N VAL A 237 1.00 -12.37 -23.39
CA VAL A 237 1.82 -13.36 -24.13
C VAL A 237 2.62 -14.25 -23.18
N GLY A 238 2.69 -13.91 -21.89
CA GLY A 238 3.29 -14.73 -20.85
C GLY A 238 2.50 -14.74 -19.54
N ASP A 239 2.87 -15.65 -18.66
CA ASP A 239 2.34 -15.74 -17.30
C ASP A 239 3.22 -14.96 -16.35
N ALA A 240 2.60 -14.27 -15.39
CA ALA A 240 3.33 -13.50 -14.40
C ALA A 240 2.98 -13.96 -12.98
N GLU A 241 4.00 -14.44 -12.27
CA GLU A 241 3.90 -15.03 -10.94
C GLU A 241 4.71 -14.21 -9.93
N ALA A 242 4.11 -13.86 -8.79
CA ALA A 242 4.81 -13.19 -7.70
C ALA A 242 5.74 -14.17 -6.98
N LEU A 243 7.04 -13.87 -6.90
CA LEU A 243 8.01 -14.71 -6.19
C LEU A 243 8.05 -14.42 -4.69
N ASP A 244 7.80 -13.18 -4.31
CA ASP A 244 7.82 -12.68 -2.94
C ASP A 244 6.58 -11.80 -2.66
N ALA A 245 6.62 -11.02 -1.57
CA ALA A 245 5.56 -10.05 -1.29
C ALA A 245 5.70 -8.87 -2.25
N VAL A 246 4.91 -8.89 -3.32
CA VAL A 246 4.93 -7.88 -4.38
C VAL A 246 3.87 -6.82 -4.12
N LYS A 247 4.22 -5.54 -4.30
CA LYS A 247 3.28 -4.42 -4.35
C LYS A 247 3.33 -3.82 -5.75
N LEU A 248 2.16 -3.76 -6.38
CA LEU A 248 1.96 -3.25 -7.73
C LEU A 248 1.10 -2.00 -7.67
N VAL A 249 1.44 -1.00 -8.47
CA VAL A 249 0.48 0.03 -8.90
C VAL A 249 -0.26 -0.53 -10.10
N VAL A 250 -1.59 -0.45 -10.09
CA VAL A 250 -2.47 -0.90 -11.18
C VAL A 250 -3.08 0.31 -11.85
N VAL A 251 -2.94 0.40 -13.17
CA VAL A 251 -3.55 1.43 -14.01
C VAL A 251 -4.52 0.77 -14.99
N PRO A 252 -5.84 0.83 -14.72
CA PRO A 252 -6.85 0.31 -15.63
C PRO A 252 -7.00 1.19 -16.87
N CYS A 253 -7.04 0.55 -18.02
CA CYS A 253 -7.04 1.22 -19.33
C CYS A 253 -8.33 2.03 -19.53
N ASP A 254 -9.49 1.48 -19.20
CA ASP A 254 -10.78 2.17 -19.36
C ASP A 254 -10.85 3.46 -18.53
N ARG A 255 -10.38 3.40 -17.28
CA ARG A 255 -10.40 4.56 -16.38
C ARG A 255 -9.39 5.63 -16.80
N LEU A 256 -8.25 5.22 -17.36
CA LEU A 256 -7.26 6.15 -17.91
C LEU A 256 -7.87 6.99 -19.04
N LEU A 257 -8.56 6.34 -19.98
CA LEU A 257 -9.16 6.98 -21.15
C LEU A 257 -10.22 8.01 -20.78
N GLU A 258 -11.00 7.78 -19.71
CA GLU A 258 -11.98 8.76 -19.23
C GLU A 258 -11.32 9.98 -18.60
N THR A 259 -10.23 9.80 -17.85
CA THR A 259 -9.55 10.92 -17.17
C THR A 259 -8.81 11.82 -18.14
N MET A 260 -8.12 11.26 -19.16
CA MET A 260 -7.39 12.08 -20.13
C MET A 260 -8.30 13.05 -20.91
N LYS A 261 -9.57 12.67 -21.16
CA LYS A 261 -10.54 13.50 -21.90
C LYS A 261 -10.89 14.80 -21.18
N LYS A 262 -10.66 14.89 -19.86
CA LYS A 262 -11.00 16.07 -19.06
C LYS A 262 -10.09 17.27 -19.35
N HIS A 263 -8.90 17.07 -19.92
CA HIS A 263 -7.95 18.16 -20.19
C HIS A 263 -7.48 18.15 -21.65
N ARG A 264 -7.80 19.21 -22.41
CA ARG A 264 -7.62 19.28 -23.87
C ARG A 264 -6.22 18.91 -24.36
N VAL A 265 -5.16 19.49 -23.77
CA VAL A 265 -3.77 19.27 -24.23
C VAL A 265 -3.29 17.86 -23.90
N ILE A 266 -3.60 17.36 -22.71
CA ILE A 266 -3.31 15.98 -22.28
C ILE A 266 -4.01 14.99 -23.20
N HIS A 267 -5.28 15.23 -23.52
CA HIS A 267 -6.03 14.41 -24.48
C HIS A 267 -5.35 14.39 -25.85
N GLN A 268 -4.99 15.55 -26.39
CA GLN A 268 -4.33 15.70 -27.70
C GLN A 268 -3.02 14.91 -27.76
N ILE A 269 -2.09 15.18 -26.84
CA ILE A 269 -0.78 14.51 -26.78
C ILE A 269 -0.94 13.01 -26.63
N THR A 270 -1.83 12.57 -25.74
CA THR A 270 -2.04 11.14 -25.47
C THR A 270 -2.68 10.43 -26.66
N ALA A 271 -3.60 11.08 -27.37
CA ALA A 271 -4.23 10.51 -28.55
C ALA A 271 -3.21 10.32 -29.69
N GLU A 272 -2.35 11.30 -29.93
CA GLU A 272 -1.29 11.18 -30.93
C GLU A 272 -0.23 10.15 -30.49
N TYR A 273 0.14 10.13 -29.21
CA TYR A 273 1.04 9.10 -28.65
C TYR A 273 0.47 7.69 -28.87
N CYS A 274 -0.82 7.49 -28.56
CA CYS A 274 -1.52 6.23 -28.76
C CYS A 274 -1.53 5.80 -30.24
N LYS A 275 -1.79 6.73 -31.16
CA LYS A 275 -1.77 6.48 -32.60
C LYS A 275 -0.40 6.02 -33.08
N GLN A 276 0.67 6.69 -32.65
CA GLN A 276 2.04 6.32 -33.01
C GLN A 276 2.44 4.96 -32.39
N PHE A 277 2.05 4.71 -31.15
CA PHE A 277 2.26 3.42 -30.47
C PHE A 277 1.55 2.27 -31.21
N CYS A 278 0.30 2.48 -31.63
CA CYS A 278 -0.46 1.51 -32.42
C CYS A 278 0.21 1.22 -33.78
N SER A 279 0.67 2.26 -34.49
CA SER A 279 1.36 2.09 -35.79
C SER A 279 2.57 1.17 -35.65
N ARG A 280 3.39 1.40 -34.63
CA ARG A 280 4.60 0.61 -34.37
C ARG A 280 4.32 -0.83 -34.03
N ILE A 281 3.32 -1.09 -33.18
CA ILE A 281 2.88 -2.45 -32.91
C ILE A 281 2.46 -3.16 -34.20
N CYS A 282 1.75 -2.45 -35.10
CA CYS A 282 1.31 -3.03 -36.37
C CYS A 282 2.47 -3.30 -37.34
N GLU A 283 3.53 -2.51 -37.27
CA GLU A 283 4.73 -2.58 -38.09
C GLU A 283 5.77 -3.60 -37.59
N CYS A 284 5.69 -4.05 -36.33
CA CYS A 284 6.59 -5.08 -35.81
C CYS A 284 6.57 -6.35 -36.66
N ARG A 285 7.73 -6.73 -37.19
CA ARG A 285 7.95 -7.94 -37.98
C ARG A 285 9.34 -8.51 -37.64
N PRO A 286 9.56 -9.83 -37.79
CA PRO A 286 10.92 -10.38 -37.75
C PRO A 286 11.82 -9.68 -38.79
N PRO A 287 13.09 -9.36 -38.48
CA PRO A 287 13.89 -9.85 -37.34
C PRO A 287 13.77 -9.06 -36.03
N ASP A 288 13.01 -7.96 -36.00
CA ASP A 288 12.87 -7.16 -34.79
C ASP A 288 12.11 -7.94 -33.69
N PRO A 289 12.48 -7.75 -32.41
CA PRO A 289 11.84 -8.45 -31.31
C PRO A 289 10.37 -8.02 -31.19
N TRP A 290 9.48 -9.01 -31.07
CA TRP A 290 8.06 -8.73 -30.84
C TRP A 290 7.84 -8.13 -29.45
N PRO A 291 6.94 -7.14 -29.32
CA PRO A 291 6.54 -6.61 -28.01
C PRO A 291 5.98 -7.71 -27.10
N THR A 292 6.19 -7.56 -25.80
CA THR A 292 5.73 -8.49 -24.76
C THR A 292 5.06 -7.72 -23.62
N ASP A 293 4.56 -8.44 -22.61
CA ASP A 293 4.04 -7.82 -21.39
C ASP A 293 5.10 -7.06 -20.58
N ILE A 294 6.39 -7.21 -20.87
CA ILE A 294 7.47 -6.59 -20.07
C ILE A 294 8.44 -5.73 -20.88
N PHE A 295 8.26 -5.69 -22.21
CA PHE A 295 9.22 -5.06 -23.10
C PHE A 295 8.56 -4.61 -24.40
N VAL A 296 8.92 -3.39 -24.84
CA VAL A 296 8.63 -2.82 -26.16
C VAL A 296 9.95 -2.41 -26.82
N PRO A 297 10.11 -2.57 -28.15
CA PRO A 297 11.39 -2.36 -28.84
C PRO A 297 11.69 -0.91 -29.23
N TRP A 298 11.04 0.07 -28.60
CA TRP A 298 11.24 1.49 -28.84
C TRP A 298 11.24 2.27 -27.53
N GLU A 299 11.87 3.44 -27.55
CA GLU A 299 11.87 4.37 -26.44
C GLU A 299 10.76 5.41 -26.58
N PHE A 300 10.48 6.11 -25.48
CA PHE A 300 9.52 7.21 -25.47
C PHE A 300 9.89 8.30 -26.49
N SER A 301 11.17 8.64 -26.59
CA SER A 301 11.68 9.65 -27.54
C SER A 301 11.37 9.30 -28.98
N ASP A 302 11.48 8.02 -29.34
CA ASP A 302 11.18 7.58 -30.70
C ASP A 302 9.73 7.94 -31.03
N ILE A 303 8.79 7.65 -30.11
CA ILE A 303 7.35 7.90 -30.33
C ILE A 303 7.14 9.40 -30.55
N VAL A 304 7.71 10.21 -29.67
CA VAL A 304 7.60 11.67 -29.71
C VAL A 304 8.11 12.22 -31.04
N MET A 305 9.26 11.75 -31.55
CA MET A 305 9.80 12.18 -32.85
C MET A 305 8.89 11.87 -34.05
N ALA A 306 7.95 10.94 -33.91
CA ALA A 306 6.96 10.60 -34.93
C ALA A 306 5.62 11.33 -34.77
N MET A 307 5.40 12.05 -33.65
CA MET A 307 4.18 12.81 -33.39
C MET A 307 4.09 14.06 -34.29
N ASP A 308 2.93 14.71 -34.30
CA ASP A 308 2.75 16.00 -34.98
C ASP A 308 3.74 17.05 -34.43
N PRO A 309 4.34 17.91 -35.29
CA PRO A 309 5.30 18.92 -34.86
C PRO A 309 4.81 19.86 -33.76
N ASP A 310 3.51 20.12 -33.66
CA ASP A 310 2.98 20.97 -32.59
C ASP A 310 2.94 20.23 -31.25
N ASP A 311 2.66 18.93 -31.24
CA ASP A 311 2.73 18.11 -30.03
C ASP A 311 4.18 17.91 -29.57
N GLN A 312 5.11 17.72 -30.51
CA GLN A 312 6.55 17.67 -30.24
C GLN A 312 7.02 18.92 -29.51
N LYS A 313 6.65 20.11 -30.01
CA LYS A 313 6.99 21.38 -29.36
C LYS A 313 6.47 21.46 -27.94
N ILE A 314 5.23 21.04 -27.68
CA ILE A 314 4.65 21.08 -26.32
C ILE A 314 5.47 20.20 -25.37
N ILE A 315 5.82 18.99 -25.79
CA ILE A 315 6.64 18.08 -24.99
C ILE A 315 8.06 18.64 -24.78
N GLY A 316 8.68 19.18 -25.83
CA GLY A 316 10.01 19.80 -25.77
C GLY A 316 10.04 21.02 -24.83
N PHE A 317 9.02 21.89 -24.89
CA PHE A 317 8.89 23.01 -23.96
C PHE A 317 8.69 22.55 -22.52
N ASP A 318 7.91 21.48 -22.28
CA ASP A 318 7.77 20.88 -20.95
C ASP A 318 9.12 20.37 -20.42
N ALA A 319 9.88 19.66 -21.25
CA ALA A 319 11.20 19.15 -20.89
C ALA A 319 12.18 20.28 -20.55
N LEU A 320 12.19 21.37 -21.33
CA LEU A 320 13.02 22.55 -21.08
C LEU A 320 12.63 23.29 -19.79
N ALA A 321 11.33 23.38 -19.50
CA ALA A 321 10.83 24.03 -18.28
C ALA A 321 11.27 23.29 -17.01
N HIS A 322 11.35 21.96 -17.08
CA HIS A 322 11.66 21.08 -15.94
C HIS A 322 13.10 20.57 -15.93
N MET A 323 13.98 21.08 -16.80
CA MET A 323 15.38 20.71 -16.85
C MET A 323 16.09 21.10 -15.52
N PRO A 324 16.94 20.23 -14.92
CA PRO A 324 17.57 20.51 -13.63
C PRO A 324 18.47 21.75 -13.66
N ARG A 325 17.99 22.86 -13.11
CA ARG A 325 18.72 24.14 -13.04
C ARG A 325 19.70 24.17 -11.87
N THR A 326 20.70 23.29 -11.88
CA THR A 326 21.82 23.44 -10.93
C THR A 326 22.62 24.72 -11.24
N VAL A 327 23.12 25.39 -10.21
CA VAL A 327 23.87 26.66 -10.33
C VAL A 327 25.09 26.52 -11.24
N THR A 328 25.72 25.34 -11.22
CA THR A 328 26.85 24.97 -12.08
C THR A 328 26.44 24.88 -13.56
N TRP A 329 25.31 24.24 -13.87
CA TRP A 329 24.81 24.10 -15.24
C TRP A 329 24.43 25.44 -15.87
N ARG A 330 23.84 26.36 -15.09
CA ARG A 330 23.49 27.72 -15.56
C ARG A 330 24.69 28.58 -15.98
N ARG A 331 25.88 28.39 -15.40
CA ARG A 331 27.08 29.16 -15.78
C ARG A 331 27.77 28.63 -17.03
N THR A 332 27.69 27.33 -17.30
CA THR A 332 28.37 26.69 -18.44
C THR A 332 27.50 26.51 -19.68
N ASN A 333 26.16 26.35 -19.53
CA ASN A 333 25.29 25.94 -20.64
C ASN A 333 24.15 26.92 -20.97
N LYS A 334 24.26 28.20 -20.58
CA LYS A 334 23.20 29.18 -20.85
C LYS A 334 22.95 29.36 -22.35
N GLU A 335 24.01 29.51 -23.15
CA GLU A 335 23.92 29.62 -24.61
C GLU A 335 23.38 28.34 -25.25
N ALA A 336 23.81 27.16 -24.76
CA ALA A 336 23.32 25.87 -25.23
C ALA A 336 21.82 25.67 -24.92
N ALA A 337 21.33 26.16 -23.77
CA ALA A 337 19.92 26.10 -23.41
C ALA A 337 19.06 27.04 -24.27
N GLU A 338 19.56 28.23 -24.58
CA GLU A 338 18.91 29.19 -25.49
C GLU A 338 18.88 28.66 -26.93
N GLN A 339 19.96 28.01 -27.39
CA GLN A 339 20.01 27.29 -28.67
C GLN A 339 19.01 26.13 -28.71
N LEU A 340 18.99 25.27 -27.69
CA LEU A 340 18.02 24.16 -27.59
C LEU A 340 16.58 24.69 -27.58
N GLN A 341 16.30 25.79 -26.89
CA GLN A 341 14.98 26.42 -26.90
C GLN A 341 14.60 26.94 -28.29
N GLU A 342 15.56 27.54 -29.01
CA GLU A 342 15.35 28.00 -30.38
C GLU A 342 15.16 26.83 -31.35
N GLU A 343 15.90 25.73 -31.19
CA GLU A 343 15.74 24.50 -31.95
C GLU A 343 14.37 23.85 -31.71
N VAL A 344 13.92 23.74 -30.46
CA VAL A 344 12.57 23.25 -30.12
C VAL A 344 11.51 24.17 -30.74
N THR A 345 11.69 25.49 -30.67
CA THR A 345 10.75 26.46 -31.28
C THR A 345 10.67 26.28 -32.80
N ARG A 346 11.81 25.98 -33.45
CA ARG A 346 11.92 25.71 -34.89
C ARG A 346 11.51 24.28 -35.28
N GLY A 347 11.23 23.40 -34.32
CA GLY A 347 10.88 22.00 -34.56
C GLY A 347 12.07 21.13 -35.02
N LEU A 348 13.29 21.52 -34.68
CA LEU A 348 14.53 20.81 -35.05
C LEU A 348 14.97 19.79 -33.98
N SER A 349 14.54 19.98 -32.73
CA SER A 349 14.90 19.16 -31.56
C SER A 349 13.66 18.92 -30.70
N VAL A 350 13.56 17.76 -30.03
CA VAL A 350 12.46 17.40 -29.12
C VAL A 350 12.95 16.78 -27.82
#